data_AF-A0A848LEV1-F1
#
_entry.id   AF-A0A848LEV1-F1
#
_cell.length_a   1.000
_cell.length_b   1.000
_cell.length_c   1.000
_cell.angle_alpha   90.00
_cell.angle_beta   90.00
_cell.angle_gamma   90.00
#
_symmetry.space_group_name_H-M   'P 1'
#
loop_
_entity.id
_entity.type
_entity.pdbx_description
1 polymer ?
#
loop_
_entity_poly.entity_id
_entity_poly.type
_entity_poly.pdbx_seq_one_letter_code
_entity_poly.pdbx_strand_id
1 'polypeptide(L)'
;MPLSPSTLASALEQQWLATEGGSLPDSAMQSGDRFAGAVASWFGMAMAAGFPCSTASVRRSQLMSAAAAALQARNAQVAGQQLGLAVASYMAGQLFGAGVASFPVAASVMSMEFGAVFADLDLPVSARAQRMAAACMTAAVSTMVVFPPPMPPAPVS
;
A
#
# COMPACT_ATOMS: atom_id res chain seq x y z
N MET A 1 -0.48 -3.11 -17.51
CA MET A 1 0.61 -2.93 -16.53
C MET A 1 0.49 -3.99 -15.46
N PRO A 2 1.59 -4.54 -14.94
CA PRO A 2 1.58 -5.62 -13.93
C PRO A 2 0.93 -5.18 -12.60
N LEU A 3 0.97 -3.89 -12.29
CA LEU A 3 0.21 -3.27 -11.22
C LEU A 3 -1.03 -2.59 -11.81
N SER A 4 -2.21 -3.16 -11.54
CA SER A 4 -3.50 -2.61 -11.99
C SER A 4 -4.25 -1.96 -10.82
N PRO A 5 -4.53 -0.65 -10.84
CA PRO A 5 -5.26 0.02 -9.77
C PRO A 5 -6.71 -0.48 -9.66
N SER A 6 -7.35 -0.91 -10.75
CA SER A 6 -8.69 -1.48 -10.70
C SER A 6 -8.72 -2.80 -9.92
N THR A 7 -7.69 -3.64 -10.07
CA THR A 7 -7.59 -4.91 -9.35
C THR A 7 -7.41 -4.69 -7.84
N LEU A 8 -6.58 -3.71 -7.46
CA LEU A 8 -6.42 -3.33 -6.05
C LEU A 8 -7.71 -2.72 -5.48
N ALA A 9 -8.38 -1.84 -6.23
CA ALA A 9 -9.64 -1.24 -5.81
C ALA A 9 -10.71 -2.31 -5.55
N SER A 10 -10.88 -3.26 -6.48
CA SER A 10 -11.82 -4.36 -6.32
C SER A 10 -11.48 -5.26 -5.12
N ALA A 11 -10.20 -5.53 -4.87
CA ALA A 11 -9.77 -6.28 -3.69
C ALA A 11 -10.08 -5.54 -2.38
N LEU A 12 -9.80 -4.23 -2.32
CA LEU A 12 -10.09 -3.40 -1.15
C LEU A 12 -11.60 -3.30 -0.89
N GLU A 13 -12.41 -3.13 -1.93
CA GLU A 13 -13.87 -3.09 -1.85
C GLU A 13 -14.45 -4.41 -1.34
N GLN A 14 -14.05 -5.54 -1.94
CA GLN A 14 -14.61 -6.85 -1.63
C GLN A 14 -14.13 -7.40 -0.29
N GLN A 15 -12.86 -7.16 0.06
CA GLN A 15 -12.23 -7.83 1.19
C GLN A 15 -12.18 -6.93 2.42
N TRP A 16 -11.95 -5.63 2.27
CA TRP A 16 -11.59 -4.79 3.41
C TRP A 16 -12.65 -3.77 3.80
N LEU A 17 -13.16 -2.99 2.85
CA LEU A 17 -14.10 -1.88 3.13
C LEU A 17 -15.54 -2.34 3.34
N ALA A 18 -15.85 -3.60 3.00
CA ALA A 18 -17.18 -4.22 2.98
C ALA A 18 -18.17 -3.51 2.05
N THR A 19 -18.77 -4.27 1.12
CA THR A 19 -19.93 -3.85 0.33
C THR A 19 -21.09 -3.43 1.23
N GLU A 20 -21.98 -2.55 0.75
CA GLU A 20 -23.24 -2.21 1.44
C GLU A 20 -23.97 -3.50 1.88
N GLY A 21 -23.99 -3.78 3.19
CA GLY A 21 -24.59 -5.00 3.79
C GLY A 21 -23.60 -6.09 4.25
N GLY A 22 -22.29 -5.95 4.05
CA GLY A 22 -21.27 -6.87 4.59
C GLY A 22 -20.85 -6.54 6.03
N SER A 23 -20.38 -7.54 6.78
CA SER A 23 -19.81 -7.30 8.12
C SER A 23 -18.45 -6.60 8.00
N LEU A 24 -18.40 -5.38 8.55
CA LEU A 24 -17.15 -4.68 8.80
C LEU A 24 -16.23 -5.57 9.68
N PRO A 25 -14.90 -5.48 9.53
CA PRO A 25 -14.00 -6.23 10.38
C PRO A 25 -14.21 -5.88 11.86
N ASP A 26 -14.37 -6.90 12.70
CA ASP A 26 -14.72 -6.79 14.13
C ASP A 26 -13.59 -6.21 14.99
N SER A 27 -12.37 -6.10 14.43
CA SER A 27 -11.22 -5.53 15.11
C SER A 27 -10.24 -4.86 14.13
N ALA A 28 -9.45 -3.91 14.64
CA ALA A 28 -8.38 -3.27 13.87
C ALA A 28 -7.34 -4.28 13.33
N MET A 29 -7.14 -5.40 14.04
CA MET A 29 -6.22 -6.46 13.63
C MET A 29 -6.77 -7.26 12.45
N GLN A 30 -8.07 -7.60 12.47
CA GLN A 30 -8.73 -8.24 11.34
C GLN A 30 -8.79 -7.29 10.12
N SER A 31 -9.06 -6.01 10.36
CA SER A 31 -9.06 -4.97 9.32
C SER A 31 -7.66 -4.83 8.69
N GLY A 32 -6.61 -4.77 9.50
CA GLY A 32 -5.22 -4.71 9.04
C GLY A 32 -4.80 -5.95 8.22
N ASP A 33 -5.25 -7.16 8.60
CA ASP A 33 -4.96 -8.36 7.81
C ASP A 33 -5.65 -8.36 6.45
N ARG A 34 -6.94 -7.99 6.39
CA ARG A 34 -7.67 -7.91 5.11
C ARG A 34 -7.05 -6.86 4.17
N PHE A 35 -6.68 -5.69 4.70
CA PHE A 35 -5.95 -4.67 3.95
C PHE A 35 -4.59 -5.16 3.44
N ALA A 36 -3.75 -5.70 4.33
CA ALA A 36 -2.42 -6.18 3.98
C ALA A 36 -2.50 -7.34 2.98
N GLY A 37 -3.53 -8.17 3.07
CA GLY A 37 -3.83 -9.23 2.11
C GLY A 37 -4.14 -8.71 0.71
N ALA A 38 -5.01 -7.70 0.59
CA ALA A 38 -5.33 -7.07 -0.69
C ALA A 38 -4.07 -6.46 -1.35
N VAL A 39 -3.27 -5.71 -0.58
CA VAL A 39 -2.03 -5.08 -1.07
C VAL A 39 -0.99 -6.13 -1.44
N ALA A 40 -0.75 -7.14 -0.60
CA ALA A 40 0.25 -8.18 -0.87
C ALA A 40 -0.16 -9.07 -2.06
N SER A 41 -1.45 -9.37 -2.23
CA SER A 41 -1.97 -10.11 -3.38
C SER A 41 -1.78 -9.32 -4.67
N TRP A 42 -2.03 -8.01 -4.65
CA TRP A 42 -1.79 -7.11 -5.78
C TRP A 42 -0.32 -7.12 -6.23
N PHE A 43 0.62 -7.06 -5.28
CA PHE A 43 2.05 -7.23 -5.59
C PHE A 43 2.40 -8.66 -6.05
N GLY A 44 1.75 -9.69 -5.50
CA GLY A 44 1.92 -11.09 -5.95
C GLY A 44 1.54 -11.28 -7.42
N MET A 45 0.45 -10.65 -7.87
CA MET A 45 0.07 -10.65 -9.29
C MET A 45 1.08 -9.91 -10.16
N ALA A 46 1.64 -8.79 -9.67
CA ALA A 46 2.70 -8.09 -10.38
C ALA A 46 3.97 -8.94 -10.51
N MET A 47 4.34 -9.71 -9.48
CA MET A 47 5.48 -10.63 -9.52
C MET A 47 5.32 -11.69 -10.61
N ALA A 48 4.12 -12.27 -10.75
CA ALA A 48 3.82 -13.22 -11.81
C ALA A 48 3.98 -12.62 -13.22
N ALA A 49 3.90 -11.29 -13.33
CA ALA A 49 4.12 -10.53 -14.55
C ALA A 49 5.55 -9.94 -14.66
N GLY A 50 6.51 -10.42 -13.86
CA GLY A 50 7.93 -10.07 -13.94
C GLY A 50 8.37 -8.89 -13.06
N PHE A 51 7.53 -8.44 -12.13
CA PHE A 51 7.83 -7.31 -11.26
C PHE A 51 8.74 -7.71 -10.06
N PRO A 52 9.79 -6.93 -9.71
CA PRO A 52 10.72 -7.28 -8.64
C PRO A 52 10.14 -6.99 -7.25
N CYS A 53 9.18 -7.81 -6.81
CA CYS A 53 8.53 -7.69 -5.50
C CYS A 53 8.55 -9.01 -4.72
N SER A 54 9.67 -9.75 -4.79
CA SER A 54 9.87 -11.09 -4.20
C SER A 54 9.60 -11.17 -2.69
N THR A 55 9.69 -10.06 -1.96
CA THR A 55 9.46 -10.02 -0.51
C THR A 55 8.01 -9.66 -0.13
N ALA A 56 7.08 -9.61 -1.09
CA ALA A 56 5.72 -9.11 -0.88
C ALA A 56 4.96 -9.96 0.14
N SER A 57 5.06 -11.28 -0.01
CA SER A 57 4.48 -12.24 0.93
C SER A 57 5.15 -12.19 2.30
N VAL A 58 6.48 -12.10 2.34
CA VAL A 58 7.28 -12.10 3.59
C VAL A 58 6.98 -10.88 4.47
N ARG A 59 6.78 -9.71 3.85
CA ARG A 59 6.52 -8.45 4.57
C ARG A 59 5.03 -8.19 4.85
N ARG A 60 4.13 -9.09 4.44
CA ARG A 60 2.69 -8.95 4.68
C ARG A 60 2.38 -8.78 6.16
N SER A 61 3.03 -9.54 7.04
CA SER A 61 2.82 -9.44 8.49
C SER A 61 3.24 -8.09 9.08
N GLN A 62 4.30 -7.48 8.53
CA GLN A 62 4.74 -6.13 8.89
C GLN A 62 3.72 -5.07 8.44
N LEU A 63 3.17 -5.22 7.23
CA LEU A 63 2.11 -4.34 6.74
C LEU A 63 0.82 -4.50 7.55
N MET A 64 0.46 -5.74 7.90
CA MET A 64 -0.70 -6.04 8.76
C MET A 64 -0.58 -5.36 10.12
N SER A 65 0.56 -5.51 10.81
CA SER A 65 0.74 -4.92 12.14
C SER A 65 0.74 -3.40 12.10
N ALA A 66 1.39 -2.80 11.09
CA ALA A 66 1.40 -1.36 10.88
C ALA A 66 -0.01 -0.82 10.53
N ALA A 67 -0.76 -1.51 9.68
CA ALA A 67 -2.13 -1.15 9.34
C ALA A 67 -3.06 -1.29 10.55
N ALA A 68 -2.92 -2.35 11.34
CA ALA A 68 -3.70 -2.52 12.57
C ALA A 68 -3.43 -1.41 13.58
N ALA A 69 -2.16 -1.03 13.78
CA ALA A 69 -1.78 0.10 14.64
C ALA A 69 -2.37 1.43 14.13
N ALA A 70 -2.30 1.67 12.82
CA ALA A 70 -2.89 2.86 12.18
C ALA A 70 -4.40 2.97 12.43
N LEU A 71 -5.11 1.84 12.29
CA LEU A 71 -6.55 1.78 12.48
C LEU A 71 -6.97 1.88 13.96
N GLN A 72 -6.06 1.63 14.91
CA GLN A 72 -6.29 1.83 16.34
C GLN A 72 -6.23 3.30 16.77
N ALA A 73 -5.68 4.20 15.94
CA ALA A 73 -5.50 5.61 16.29
C ALA A 73 -6.80 6.40 16.55
N ARG A 74 -7.98 5.82 16.24
CA ARG A 74 -9.34 6.39 16.39
C ARG A 74 -9.52 7.80 15.78
N ASN A 75 -8.59 8.24 14.94
CA ASN A 75 -8.62 9.51 14.24
C ASN A 75 -8.36 9.24 12.76
N ALA A 76 -9.28 9.66 11.90
CA ALA A 76 -9.25 9.42 10.46
C ALA A 76 -7.97 9.95 9.78
N GLN A 77 -7.54 11.16 10.13
CA GLN A 77 -6.34 11.77 9.55
C GLN A 77 -5.08 11.07 10.03
N VAL A 78 -4.98 10.74 11.32
CA VAL A 78 -3.83 10.01 11.87
C VAL A 78 -3.76 8.59 11.31
N ALA A 79 -4.89 7.90 11.21
CA ALA A 79 -4.99 6.57 10.61
C ALA A 79 -4.57 6.61 9.13
N GLY A 80 -5.02 7.62 8.38
CA GLY A 80 -4.65 7.82 6.98
C GLY A 80 -3.16 8.04 6.78
N GLN A 81 -2.54 8.91 7.60
CA GLN A 81 -1.10 9.14 7.57
C GLN A 81 -0.29 7.89 7.91
N GLN A 82 -0.64 7.21 9.01
CA GLN A 82 0.09 6.02 9.44
C GLN A 82 -0.06 4.87 8.44
N LEU A 83 -1.26 4.68 7.88
CA LEU A 83 -1.50 3.67 6.86
C LEU A 83 -0.76 3.99 5.55
N GLY A 84 -0.76 5.26 5.11
CA GLY A 84 -0.02 5.71 3.95
C GLY A 84 1.49 5.49 4.09
N LEU A 85 2.06 5.79 5.27
CA LEU A 85 3.45 5.50 5.60
C LEU A 85 3.75 4.00 5.64
N ALA A 86 2.84 3.19 6.18
CA ALA A 86 2.98 1.74 6.21
C ALA A 86 3.04 1.14 4.80
N VAL A 87 2.17 1.60 3.89
CA VAL A 87 2.20 1.17 2.49
C VAL A 87 3.47 1.67 1.79
N ALA A 88 3.87 2.92 1.99
CA ALA A 88 5.10 3.47 1.39
C ALA A 88 6.36 2.69 1.80
N SER A 89 6.48 2.37 3.08
CA SER A 89 7.61 1.60 3.62
C SER A 89 7.57 0.13 3.20
N TYR A 90 6.37 -0.43 3.05
CA TYR A 90 6.17 -1.73 2.45
C TYR A 90 6.66 -1.74 0.99
N MET A 91 6.22 -0.80 0.16
CA MET A 91 6.63 -0.66 -1.24
C MET A 91 8.13 -0.44 -1.40
N ALA A 92 8.71 0.46 -0.61
CA ALA A 92 10.15 0.78 -0.68
C ALA A 92 11.02 -0.46 -0.43
N GLY A 93 10.72 -1.23 0.61
CA GLY A 93 11.50 -2.45 0.86
C GLY A 93 11.16 -3.62 -0.07
N GLN A 94 10.08 -3.56 -0.88
CA GLN A 94 9.89 -4.50 -1.98
C GLN A 94 10.85 -4.22 -3.14
N LEU A 95 10.95 -2.95 -3.54
CA LEU A 95 11.68 -2.53 -4.73
C LEU A 95 13.20 -2.47 -4.50
N PHE A 96 13.64 -2.12 -3.28
CA PHE A 96 15.05 -1.83 -3.00
C PHE A 96 15.66 -2.71 -1.90
N GLY A 97 14.89 -3.63 -1.33
CA GLY A 97 15.34 -4.51 -0.25
C GLY A 97 15.21 -3.92 1.16
N ALA A 98 15.56 -4.71 2.17
CA ALA A 98 15.44 -4.32 3.58
C ALA A 98 16.36 -3.14 3.92
N GLY A 99 15.83 -2.12 4.61
CA GLY A 99 16.60 -0.96 5.09
C GLY A 99 16.51 0.31 4.23
N VAL A 100 15.81 0.27 3.09
CA VAL A 100 15.63 1.46 2.25
C VAL A 100 14.51 2.35 2.81
N ALA A 101 14.83 3.62 3.04
CA ALA A 101 13.89 4.63 3.51
C ALA A 101 12.72 4.77 2.52
N SER A 102 11.51 4.95 3.06
CA SER A 102 10.32 5.17 2.24
C SER A 102 10.46 6.46 1.43
N PHE A 103 9.82 6.49 0.26
CA PHE A 103 9.83 7.64 -0.62
C PHE A 103 8.96 8.77 -0.03
N PRO A 104 9.54 9.92 0.38
CA PRO A 104 8.81 10.95 1.13
C PRO A 104 7.62 11.52 0.35
N VAL A 105 7.75 11.66 -0.97
CA VAL A 105 6.69 12.18 -1.84
C VAL A 105 5.55 11.16 -1.97
N ALA A 106 5.88 9.87 -2.21
CA ALA A 106 4.88 8.81 -2.31
C ALA A 106 4.14 8.61 -0.98
N ALA A 107 4.86 8.67 0.14
CA ALA A 107 4.29 8.60 1.48
C ALA A 107 3.34 9.77 1.75
N SER A 108 3.72 11.00 1.37
CA SER A 108 2.88 12.19 1.54
C SER A 108 1.58 12.10 0.72
N VAL A 109 1.66 11.67 -0.55
CA VAL A 109 0.47 11.49 -1.41
C VAL A 109 -0.47 10.44 -0.85
N MET A 110 0.04 9.27 -0.44
CA MET A 110 -0.80 8.23 0.16
C MET A 110 -1.42 8.68 1.49
N SER A 111 -0.67 9.41 2.31
CA SER A 111 -1.16 9.93 3.59
C SER A 111 -2.34 10.89 3.41
N MET A 112 -2.26 11.79 2.41
CA MET A 112 -3.34 12.73 2.10
C MET A 112 -4.58 12.01 1.57
N GLU A 113 -4.41 11.12 0.59
CA GLU A 113 -5.52 10.40 -0.04
C GLU A 113 -6.21 9.44 0.94
N PHE A 114 -5.44 8.73 1.76
CA PHE A 114 -6.02 7.84 2.78
C PHE A 114 -6.69 8.63 3.90
N GLY A 115 -6.10 9.76 4.31
CA GLY A 115 -6.72 10.67 5.26
C GLY A 115 -8.07 11.21 4.75
N ALA A 116 -8.14 11.58 3.46
CA ALA A 116 -9.37 12.03 2.83
C ALA A 116 -10.42 10.90 2.77
N VAL A 117 -10.01 9.67 2.45
CA VAL A 117 -10.91 8.50 2.41
C VAL A 117 -11.48 8.17 3.79
N PHE A 118 -10.69 8.30 4.86
CA PHE A 118 -11.19 8.10 6.22
C PHE A 118 -12.01 9.28 6.75
N ALA A 119 -11.80 10.49 6.25
CA ALA A 119 -12.55 11.68 6.65
C ALA A 119 -13.90 11.80 5.93
N ASP A 120 -14.01 11.27 4.71
CA ASP A 120 -15.19 11.38 3.86
C ASP A 120 -15.98 10.06 3.85
N LEU A 121 -16.80 9.88 4.89
CA LEU A 121 -17.63 8.68 5.07
C LEU A 121 -18.85 8.64 4.15
N ASP A 122 -19.24 9.78 3.58
CA ASP A 122 -20.38 9.92 2.66
C ASP A 122 -20.06 9.41 1.25
N LEU A 123 -18.78 9.18 0.94
CA LEU A 123 -18.39 8.58 -0.33
C LEU A 123 -18.78 7.10 -0.41
N PRO A 124 -19.29 6.65 -1.58
CA PRO A 124 -19.54 5.24 -1.80
C PRO A 124 -18.24 4.44 -1.64
N VAL A 125 -18.37 3.21 -1.15
CA VAL A 125 -17.24 2.30 -0.89
C VAL A 125 -16.34 2.13 -2.12
N SER A 126 -16.94 2.02 -3.30
CA SER A 126 -16.25 1.91 -4.58
C SER A 126 -15.37 3.14 -4.87
N ALA A 127 -15.85 4.36 -4.61
CA ALA A 127 -15.08 5.59 -4.81
C ALA A 127 -13.91 5.70 -3.82
N ARG A 128 -14.12 5.27 -2.56
CA ARG A 128 -13.06 5.21 -1.54
C ARG A 128 -11.97 4.21 -1.93
N ALA A 129 -12.35 3.01 -2.36
CA ALA A 129 -11.42 1.99 -2.82
C ALA A 129 -10.60 2.45 -4.04
N GLN A 130 -11.25 3.13 -5.00
CA GLN A 130 -10.60 3.68 -6.18
C GLN A 130 -9.57 4.76 -5.84
N ARG A 131 -9.90 5.70 -4.93
CA ARG A 131 -8.94 6.72 -4.47
C ARG A 131 -7.72 6.08 -3.81
N MET A 132 -7.94 5.11 -2.91
CA MET A 132 -6.83 4.42 -2.25
C MET A 132 -5.95 3.66 -3.25
N ALA A 133 -6.56 2.97 -4.21
CA ALA A 133 -5.82 2.23 -5.22
C ALA A 133 -5.04 3.15 -6.18
N ALA A 134 -5.61 4.31 -6.54
CA ALA A 134 -4.93 5.31 -7.35
C ALA A 134 -3.71 5.91 -6.63
N ALA A 135 -3.82 6.16 -5.32
CA ALA A 135 -2.72 6.62 -4.48
C ALA A 135 -1.60 5.56 -4.40
N CYS A 136 -1.96 4.30 -4.18
CA CYS A 136 -1.02 3.17 -4.19
C CYS A 136 -0.30 3.01 -5.54
N MET A 137 -1.02 3.17 -6.65
CA MET A 137 -0.43 3.09 -7.99
C MET A 137 0.52 4.25 -8.26
N THR A 138 0.14 5.47 -7.91
CA THR A 138 0.98 6.67 -8.05
C THR A 138 2.27 6.52 -7.23
N ALA A 139 2.16 5.99 -6.02
CA ALA A 139 3.31 5.62 -5.20
C ALA A 139 4.17 4.55 -5.89
N ALA A 140 3.59 3.44 -6.34
CA ALA A 140 4.35 2.37 -6.98
C ALA A 140 5.08 2.83 -8.26
N VAL A 141 4.47 3.69 -9.07
CA VAL A 141 5.09 4.23 -10.29
C VAL A 141 6.19 5.25 -9.97
N SER A 142 5.97 6.15 -9.00
CA SER A 142 6.98 7.14 -8.60
C SER A 142 8.21 6.51 -7.94
N THR A 143 8.04 5.35 -7.30
CA THR A 143 9.12 4.57 -6.70
C THR A 143 9.88 3.69 -7.70
N MET A 144 9.30 3.48 -8.89
CA MET A 144 9.86 2.67 -9.97
C MET A 144 10.85 3.40 -10.89
N VAL A 145 11.19 4.66 -10.61
CA VAL A 145 12.21 5.37 -11.39
C VAL A 145 13.57 4.75 -11.07
N VAL A 146 13.93 3.83 -11.96
CA VAL A 146 15.18 3.09 -12.14
C VAL A 146 16.39 3.96 -11.79
N PHE A 147 17.12 3.59 -10.73
CA PHE A 147 18.52 3.99 -10.64
C PHE A 147 19.27 3.36 -11.82
N PRO A 148 20.06 4.13 -12.60
CA PRO A 148 20.94 3.52 -13.59
C PRO A 148 21.82 2.47 -12.90
N PRO A 149 22.18 1.37 -13.57
CA PRO A 149 23.04 0.34 -13.00
C PRO A 149 24.29 0.99 -12.40
N PRO A 150 24.76 0.55 -11.22
CA PRO A 150 25.93 1.13 -10.58
C PRO A 150 27.07 1.13 -11.59
N MET A 151 27.68 2.31 -11.80
CA MET A 151 28.85 2.40 -12.67
C MET A 151 29.91 1.40 -12.18
N PRO A 152 30.57 0.65 -13.08
CA PRO A 152 31.63 -0.25 -12.67
C PRO A 152 32.66 0.51 -11.84
N PRO A 153 33.23 -0.10 -10.78
CA PRO A 153 34.20 0.57 -9.93
C PRO A 153 35.32 1.13 -10.81
N ALA A 154 35.68 2.40 -10.57
CA ALA A 154 36.80 3.02 -11.26
C ALA A 154 38.04 2.12 -11.07
N PRO A 155 38.82 1.85 -12.13
CA PRO A 155 40.04 1.06 -12.00
C PRO A 155 40.93 1.75 -10.97
N VAL A 156 41.27 1.02 -9.91
CA VAL A 156 42.30 1.43 -8.97
C VAL A 156 43.64 1.31 -9.69
N SER A 157 44.20 2.45 -10.07
CA SER A 157 45.59 2.59 -10.54
C SER A 157 46.49 2.96 -9.38
#